data_AF-C3ZK16-F1
#
_entry.id   AF-C3ZK16-F1
#
_cell.length_a   1.000
_cell.length_b   1.000
_cell.length_c   1.000
_cell.angle_alpha   90.00
_cell.angle_beta   90.00
_cell.angle_gamma   90.00
#
_symmetry.space_group_name_H-M   'P 1'
#
loop_
_entity.id
_entity.type
_entity.pdbx_description
1 polymer ?
#
loop_
_entity_poly.entity_id
_entity_poly.type
_entity_poly.pdbx_seq_one_letter_code
_entity_poly.pdbx_strand_id
1 'polypeptide(L)' 'DCSELYPVLYWTNSVQDGVFPIKPESNTDHFDVFCDMTTDGGGWTVIQRRSEGRLNFNRRWADYKNGFGRVEGEHWLG' A
#
# COMPACT_ATOMS: atom_id res chain seq x y z
N ASP A 1 3.43 -8.76 4.57
CA ASP A 1 2.71 -7.56 4.05
C ASP A 1 2.58 -6.53 5.18
N CYS A 2 1.67 -5.53 5.10
CA CYS A 2 1.50 -4.56 6.20
C CYS A 2 1.06 -5.21 7.53
N SER A 3 0.44 -6.39 7.51
CA SER A 3 0.04 -7.10 8.73
C SER A 3 1.23 -7.63 9.53
N GLU A 4 2.35 -7.93 8.85
CA GLU A 4 3.60 -8.34 9.49
C GLU A 4 4.33 -7.16 10.17
N LEU A 5 4.10 -5.94 9.67
CA LEU A 5 4.70 -4.72 10.22
C LEU A 5 3.95 -4.24 11.47
N TYR A 6 2.63 -4.43 11.51
CA TYR A 6 1.78 -3.87 12.56
C TYR A 6 2.21 -4.27 13.99
N PRO A 7 2.50 -5.54 14.32
CA PRO A 7 2.96 -5.90 15.67
C PRO A 7 4.23 -5.16 16.08
N VAL A 8 5.19 -5.00 15.16
CA VAL A 8 6.47 -4.32 15.44
C VAL A 8 6.22 -2.85 15.76
N LEU A 9 5.40 -2.17 14.95
CA LEU A 9 5.04 -0.76 15.18
C LEU A 9 4.24 -0.57 16.48
N TYR A 10 3.39 -1.52 16.82
CA TYR A 10 2.63 -1.52 18.07
C TYR A 10 3.55 -1.59 19.30
N TRP A 11 4.49 -2.55 19.32
CA TRP A 11 5.43 -2.69 20.45
C TRP A 11 6.41 -1.53 20.58
N THR A 12 6.74 -0.85 19.48
CA THR A 12 7.64 0.31 19.45
C THR A 12 6.93 1.64 19.63
N ASN A 13 5.61 1.63 19.91
CA ASN A 13 4.78 2.82 20.05
C ASN A 13 4.92 3.80 18.87
N SER A 14 5.03 3.24 17.66
CA SER A 14 5.29 3.95 16.39
C SER A 14 4.21 3.65 15.34
N VAL A 15 3.01 3.27 15.80
CA VAL A 15 1.86 2.98 14.93
C VAL A 15 1.42 4.25 14.23
N GLN A 16 1.60 4.30 12.91
CA GLN A 16 1.16 5.40 12.06
C GLN A 16 0.95 4.88 10.64
N ASP A 17 -0.05 5.42 9.96
CA ASP A 17 -0.23 5.21 8.52
C ASP A 17 0.97 5.75 7.74
N GLY A 18 1.38 5.05 6.70
CA GLY A 18 2.54 5.48 5.93
C GLY A 18 2.90 4.55 4.78
N VAL A 19 3.92 4.96 4.04
CA VAL A 19 4.49 4.13 2.98
C VAL A 19 5.59 3.26 3.56
N PHE A 20 5.51 1.96 3.28
CA PHE A 20 6.48 0.98 3.72
C PHE A 20 6.90 0.07 2.56
N PRO A 21 8.18 -0.32 2.47
CA PRO A 21 8.62 -1.33 1.52
C PRO A 21 8.16 -2.71 1.99
N ILE A 22 7.45 -3.44 1.13
CA ILE A 22 7.10 -4.84 1.35
C ILE A 22 7.81 -5.73 0.34
N LYS A 23 8.20 -6.92 0.79
CA LYS A 23 8.79 -7.96 -0.06
C LYS A 23 7.88 -9.18 -0.07
N PRO A 24 7.18 -9.46 -1.18
CA PRO A 24 6.45 -10.72 -1.32
C PRO A 24 7.40 -11.91 -1.37
N GLU A 25 6.96 -13.05 -0.86
CA GLU A 25 7.76 -14.29 -0.84
C GLU A 25 8.16 -14.77 -2.25
N SER A 26 7.29 -14.56 -3.24
CA SER A 26 7.53 -14.95 -4.63
C SER A 26 8.44 -14.00 -5.41
N ASN A 27 8.90 -12.90 -4.81
CA ASN A 27 9.71 -11.88 -5.47
C ASN A 27 11.02 -11.62 -4.71
N THR A 28 12.11 -11.42 -5.43
CA THR A 28 13.39 -11.02 -4.83
C THR A 28 13.40 -9.54 -4.44
N ASP A 29 12.64 -8.72 -5.17
CA ASP A 29 12.60 -7.27 -4.99
C ASP A 29 11.46 -6.83 -4.08
N HIS A 30 11.69 -5.74 -3.35
CA HIS A 30 10.66 -5.06 -2.57
C HIS A 30 9.98 -3.98 -3.41
N PHE A 31 8.76 -3.61 -3.04
CA PHE A 31 8.07 -2.45 -3.57
C PHE A 31 7.32 -1.72 -2.46
N ASP A 32 7.09 -0.43 -2.68
CA ASP A 32 6.42 0.44 -1.73
C ASP A 32 4.90 0.26 -1.77
N VAL A 33 4.29 0.19 -0.59
CA VAL A 33 2.83 0.19 -0.40
C VAL A 33 2.43 1.19 0.65
N PHE A 34 1.20 1.69 0.57
CA PHE A 34 0.60 2.42 1.67
C PHE A 34 0.01 1.42 2.67
N CYS A 35 0.47 1.50 3.91
CA CYS A 35 -0.10 0.75 5.01
C CYS A 35 -1.01 1.66 5.84
N ASP A 36 -2.26 1.26 5.99
CA ASP A 36 -3.16 1.82 7.00
C ASP A 36 -2.99 1.01 8.28
N MET A 37 -2.43 1.67 9.29
CA MET A 37 -2.07 1.08 10.57
C MET A 37 -3.03 1.52 11.68
N THR A 38 -4.04 2.34 11.36
CA THR A 38 -4.89 2.98 12.38
C THR A 38 -6.38 2.63 12.25
N THR A 39 -6.84 2.24 11.06
CA THR A 39 -8.24 1.87 10.81
C THR A 39 -8.49 0.40 11.17
N ASP A 40 -9.59 0.12 11.89
CA ASP A 40 -10.13 -1.22 12.14
C ASP A 40 -9.08 -2.28 12.55
N GLY A 41 -8.17 -1.89 13.45
CA GLY A 41 -7.12 -2.78 13.99
C GLY A 41 -5.80 -2.76 13.21
N GLY A 42 -5.69 -1.97 12.14
CA GLY A 42 -4.46 -1.71 11.41
C GLY A 42 -3.89 -2.91 10.64
N GLY A 43 -2.70 -2.73 10.06
CA GLY A 43 -2.03 -3.76 9.27
C GLY A 43 -2.61 -3.92 7.86
N TRP A 44 -3.42 -2.97 7.40
CA TRP A 44 -4.04 -3.03 6.08
C TRP A 44 -3.06 -2.63 4.99
N THR A 45 -2.90 -3.49 3.98
CA THR A 45 -2.18 -3.14 2.75
C THR A 45 -3.15 -2.53 1.76
N VAL A 46 -3.00 -1.24 1.47
CA VAL A 46 -3.88 -0.54 0.54
C VAL A 46 -3.46 -0.85 -0.89
N ILE A 47 -4.28 -1.63 -1.59
CA ILE A 47 -4.03 -2.00 -3.01
C ILE A 47 -4.60 -0.97 -4.00
N GLN A 48 -5.52 -0.13 -3.55
CA GLN A 48 -6.21 0.86 -4.36
C GLN A 48 -6.68 2.03 -3.49
N ARG A 49 -6.53 3.27 -3.97
CA ARG A 49 -7.03 4.46 -3.28
C ARG A 49 -7.61 5.48 -4.25
N ARG A 50 -8.77 6.05 -3.88
CA ARG A 50 -9.39 7.23 -4.50
C ARG A 50 -9.61 8.30 -3.45
N SER A 51 -9.40 9.55 -3.80
CA SER A 51 -9.65 10.69 -2.89
C SER A 51 -10.11 11.91 -3.67
N GLU A 52 -9.26 12.44 -4.55
CA GLU A 52 -9.49 13.71 -5.24
C GLU A 52 -9.94 13.54 -6.70
N GLY A 53 -9.90 12.32 -7.24
CA GLY A 53 -10.29 12.02 -8.63
C GLY A 53 -9.32 12.56 -9.68
N ARG A 54 -8.07 12.85 -9.31
CA ARG A 54 -7.03 13.39 -10.20
C ARG A 54 -6.37 12.32 -11.05
N LEU A 55 -6.29 11.09 -10.54
CA LEU A 55 -5.73 9.97 -11.28
C LEU A 55 -6.80 9.32 -12.16
N ASN A 56 -6.51 9.19 -13.46
CA ASN A 56 -7.38 8.48 -14.38
C ASN A 56 -7.29 6.96 -14.15
N PHE A 57 -8.42 6.30 -13.89
CA PHE A 57 -8.56 4.85 -13.74
C PHE A 57 -9.09 4.14 -15.00
N ASN A 58 -9.52 4.86 -16.03
CA ASN A 58 -9.84 4.28 -17.33
C ASN A 58 -8.53 3.98 -18.09
N ARG A 59 -7.96 2.81 -17.81
CA ARG A 59 -6.63 2.37 -18.24
C ARG A 59 -6.68 1.01 -18.94
N ARG A 60 -5.62 0.63 -19.64
CA ARG A 60 -5.53 -0.67 -20.32
C ARG A 60 -5.13 -1.77 -19.33
N TRP A 61 -5.35 -3.02 -19.72
CA TRP A 61 -4.98 -4.20 -18.92
C TRP A 61 -3.53 -4.16 -18.41
N ALA A 62 -2.58 -3.77 -19.27
CA ALA A 62 -1.18 -3.71 -18.90
C ALA A 62 -0.90 -2.73 -17.75
N ASP A 63 -1.61 -1.60 -17.69
CA ASP A 63 -1.48 -0.63 -16.61
C ASP A 63 -1.99 -1.23 -15.29
N TYR A 64 -3.15 -1.90 -15.34
CA TYR A 64 -3.71 -2.58 -14.17
C TYR A 64 -2.82 -3.72 -13.67
N LYS A 65 -2.17 -4.47 -14.55
CA LYS A 65 -1.23 -5.52 -14.15
C LYS A 65 0.04 -4.97 -13.48
N ASN A 66 0.52 -3.81 -13.92
CA ASN A 66 1.81 -3.26 -13.47
C ASN A 66 1.66 -2.24 -12.33
N GLY A 67 0.45 -1.73 -12.08
CA GLY A 67 0.22 -0.64 -11.16
C GLY A 67 0.34 0.74 -11.81
N PHE A 68 -0.33 1.73 -11.23
CA PHE A 68 -0.23 3.13 -11.63
C PHE A 68 -0.63 4.07 -10.50
N GLY A 69 -0.10 5.30 -10.51
CA GLY A 69 -0.32 6.29 -9.46
C GLY A 69 0.83 6.34 -8.46
N ARG A 70 0.59 6.95 -7.30
CA ARG A 70 1.57 7.05 -6.21
C ARG A 70 0.93 6.56 -4.91
N VAL A 71 1.63 5.71 -4.18
CA VAL A 71 1.08 5.05 -2.98
C VAL A 71 0.75 6.04 -1.86
N GLU A 72 1.40 7.20 -1.81
CA GLU A 72 1.05 8.31 -0.92
C GLU A 72 -0.34 8.92 -1.22
N GLY A 73 -0.88 8.70 -2.42
CA GLY A 73 -2.13 9.30 -2.89
C GLY A 73 -3.01 8.30 -3.65
N GLU A 74 -3.65 8.76 -4.73
CA GLU A 74 -4.43 7.86 -5.58
C GLU A 74 -3.53 6.89 -6.34
N HIS A 75 -3.88 5.61 -6.32
CA HIS A 75 -3.13 4.56 -7.00
C HIS A 75 -3.94 3.28 -7.19
N TRP A 76 -3.41 2.41 -8.06
CA TRP A 76 -3.67 0.98 -8.17
C TRP A 76 -2.32 0.28 -8.06
N LEU A 77 -2.19 -0.72 -7.18
CA LEU A 77 -0.90 -1.29 -6.83
C LEU A 77 -0.28 -2.17 -7.92
N GLY A 78 -1.10 -2.89 -8.69
CA GLY A 78 -0.65 -3.83 -9.73
C GLY A 78 -1.08 -5.26 -9.44
#